data_AF-A0A0P8A9P8-F1
#
_entry.id   AF-A0A0P8A9P8-F1
#
_cell.length_a   1.000
_cell.length_b   1.000
_cell.length_c   1.000
_cell.angle_alpha   90.00
_cell.angle_beta   90.00
_cell.angle_gamma   90.00
#
_symmetry.space_group_name_H-M   'P 1'
#
loop_
_entity.id
_entity.type
_entity.pdbx_description
1 polymer ?
#
loop_
_entity_poly.entity_id
_entity_poly.type
_entity_poly.pdbx_seq_one_letter_code
_entity_poly.pdbx_strand_id
1 'polypeptide(L)'
;MDFIPESIKPWLNFVHPSLMWVMLAIAIYALYTGLKVRKLRSATGEEKKELVQGDFRSKHFKIGSLLLVGIVFGAIGGMSVTYINNGKLFVGPHLLAGLGMMGLVALSASLAPLMQRGKDWARYSHISLNIAVVGLFAWQAVSGIGILQRILENF
;
A
#
# COMPACT_ATOMS: atom_id res chain seq x y z
N MET A 1 -21.01 -24.06 4.57
CA MET A 1 -20.60 -22.65 4.31
C MET A 1 -20.78 -22.44 2.82
N ASP A 2 -22.01 -22.52 2.33
CA ASP A 2 -22.25 -22.88 0.91
C ASP A 2 -22.97 -21.74 0.17
N PHE A 3 -22.59 -20.50 0.48
CA PHE A 3 -23.17 -19.30 -0.14
C PHE A 3 -22.37 -18.79 -1.34
N ILE A 4 -21.17 -19.34 -1.60
CA ILE A 4 -20.33 -18.94 -2.73
C ILE A 4 -20.28 -20.09 -3.74
N PRO A 5 -20.77 -19.88 -4.98
CA PRO A 5 -20.69 -20.87 -6.05
C PRO A 5 -19.26 -21.39 -6.25
N GLU A 6 -19.11 -22.70 -6.41
CA GLU A 6 -17.80 -23.34 -6.69
C GLU A 6 -17.12 -22.75 -7.93
N SER A 7 -17.90 -22.29 -8.91
CA SER A 7 -17.38 -21.63 -10.11
C SER A 7 -16.69 -20.28 -9.85
N ILE A 8 -16.97 -19.62 -8.71
CA ILE A 8 -16.44 -18.30 -8.36
C ILE A 8 -15.17 -18.40 -7.50
N LYS A 9 -15.06 -19.44 -6.67
CA LYS A 9 -13.94 -19.61 -5.72
C LYS A 9 -12.55 -19.51 -6.35
N PRO A 10 -12.28 -20.05 -7.56
CA PRO A 10 -10.99 -19.89 -8.23
C PRO A 10 -10.63 -18.43 -8.49
N TRP A 11 -11.60 -17.64 -8.95
CA TRP A 11 -11.40 -16.23 -9.33
C TRP A 11 -11.10 -15.34 -8.14
N LEU A 12 -11.59 -15.69 -6.94
CA LEU A 12 -11.32 -14.94 -5.72
C LEU A 12 -9.83 -14.88 -5.37
N ASN A 13 -9.06 -15.92 -5.72
CA ASN A 13 -7.60 -15.97 -5.44
C ASN A 13 -6.81 -14.90 -6.20
N PHE A 14 -7.37 -14.34 -7.28
CA PHE A 14 -6.71 -13.31 -8.10
C PHE A 14 -7.05 -11.89 -7.66
N VAL A 15 -8.18 -11.69 -6.96
CA VAL A 15 -8.64 -10.35 -6.56
C VAL A 15 -7.61 -9.62 -5.70
N HIS A 16 -7.09 -10.29 -4.67
CA HIS A 16 -6.09 -9.70 -3.78
C HIS A 16 -4.77 -9.40 -4.52
N PRO A 17 -4.12 -10.36 -5.23
CA PRO A 17 -2.91 -10.08 -5.99
C PRO A 17 -3.08 -8.92 -6.98
N SER A 18 -4.16 -8.90 -7.76
CA SER A 18 -4.42 -7.83 -8.74
C SER A 18 -4.55 -6.46 -8.05
N LEU A 19 -5.33 -6.38 -6.97
CA LEU A 19 -5.46 -5.15 -6.19
C LEU A 19 -4.10 -4.70 -5.63
N MET A 20 -3.29 -5.62 -5.12
CA MET A 20 -1.97 -5.30 -4.56
C MET A 20 -0.99 -4.78 -5.61
N TRP A 21 -1.03 -5.29 -6.84
CA TRP A 21 -0.24 -4.71 -7.95
C TRP A 21 -0.67 -3.28 -8.30
N VAL A 22 -1.98 -3.02 -8.34
CA VAL A 22 -2.49 -1.64 -8.53
C VAL A 22 -2.04 -0.74 -7.38
N MET A 23 -2.15 -1.22 -6.13
CA MET A 23 -1.70 -0.47 -4.95
C MET A 23 -0.19 -0.22 -4.95
N LEU A 24 0.62 -1.14 -5.48
CA LEU A 24 2.06 -0.92 -5.63
C LEU A 24 2.35 0.21 -6.63
N ALA A 25 1.64 0.26 -7.76
CA ALA A 25 1.76 1.37 -8.70
C ALA A 25 1.32 2.72 -8.07
N ILE A 26 0.26 2.71 -7.27
CA ILE A 26 -0.19 3.87 -6.49
C ILE A 26 0.86 4.28 -5.46
N ALA A 27 1.53 3.33 -4.79
CA ALA A 27 2.61 3.62 -3.85
C ALA A 27 3.81 4.29 -4.54
N ILE A 28 4.17 3.84 -5.74
CA ILE A 28 5.22 4.48 -6.56
C ILE A 28 4.80 5.90 -6.94
N TYR A 29 3.54 6.13 -7.30
CA TYR A 29 3.04 7.47 -7.58
C TYR A 29 2.97 8.36 -6.32
N ALA A 30 2.65 7.79 -5.15
CA ALA A 30 2.72 8.46 -3.86
C ALA A 30 4.15 8.89 -3.53
N LEU A 31 5.14 8.04 -3.80
CA LEU A 31 6.56 8.37 -3.67
C LEU A 31 6.93 9.56 -4.58
N TYR A 32 6.53 9.51 -5.86
CA TYR A 32 6.76 10.60 -6.82
C TYR A 32 6.19 11.94 -6.32
N THR A 33 4.92 11.95 -5.91
CA THR A 33 4.28 13.18 -5.39
C THR A 33 4.92 13.65 -4.09
N GLY A 34 5.33 12.73 -3.21
CA GLY A 34 6.06 13.05 -1.97
C GLY A 34 7.43 13.69 -2.22
N LEU A 35 8.18 13.21 -3.22
CA LEU A 35 9.44 13.82 -3.64
C LEU A 35 9.24 15.24 -4.18
N LYS A 36 8.18 15.48 -4.95
CA LYS A 36 7.80 16.82 -5.43
C LYS A 36 7.43 17.75 -4.28
N VAL A 37 6.68 17.27 -3.28
CA VAL A 37 6.37 18.02 -2.05
C VAL A 37 7.63 18.39 -1.28
N ARG A 38 8.60 17.46 -1.17
CA ARG A 38 9.90 17.74 -0.55
C ARG A 38 10.68 18.79 -1.32
N LYS A 39 10.76 18.67 -2.66
CA LYS A 39 11.47 19.62 -3.54
C LYS A 39 10.91 21.04 -3.43
N LEU A 40 9.59 21.18 -3.29
CA LEU A 40 8.94 22.48 -3.14
C LEU A 40 9.46 23.30 -1.94
N ARG A 41 10.06 22.67 -0.91
CA ARG A 41 10.63 23.38 0.25
C ARG A 41 11.96 24.08 -0.07
N SER A 42 12.72 23.57 -1.05
CA SER A 42 14.04 24.09 -1.43
C SER A 42 14.04 24.77 -2.80
N ALA A 43 13.00 24.59 -3.61
CA ALA A 43 12.89 25.20 -4.94
C ALA A 43 12.74 26.73 -4.88
N THR A 44 13.28 27.41 -5.88
CA THR A 44 13.20 28.87 -6.07
C THR A 44 12.79 29.20 -7.52
N GLY A 45 12.50 30.48 -7.78
CA GLY A 45 12.19 30.97 -9.13
C GLY A 45 11.04 30.25 -9.83
N GLU A 46 11.24 29.97 -11.12
CA GLU A 46 10.26 29.36 -12.02
C GLU A 46 9.89 27.93 -11.60
N GLU A 47 10.87 27.13 -11.16
CA GLU A 47 10.63 25.78 -10.66
C GLU A 47 9.66 25.78 -9.47
N LYS A 48 9.80 26.72 -8.54
CA LYS A 48 8.87 26.84 -7.41
C LYS A 48 7.46 27.14 -7.90
N LYS A 49 7.31 28.01 -8.90
CA LYS A 49 6.01 28.39 -9.49
C LYS A 49 5.33 27.16 -10.11
N GLU A 50 6.05 26.37 -10.90
CA GLU A 50 5.55 25.13 -11.48
C GLU A 50 5.12 24.11 -10.42
N LEU A 51 5.94 23.90 -9.39
CA LEU A 51 5.63 22.97 -8.30
C LEU A 51 4.41 23.40 -7.48
N VAL A 52 4.19 24.70 -7.29
CA VAL A 52 2.98 25.24 -6.65
C VAL A 52 1.75 25.01 -7.52
N GLN A 53 1.83 25.34 -8.82
CA GLN A 53 0.74 25.12 -9.77
C GLN A 53 0.35 23.63 -9.89
N GLY A 54 1.32 22.74 -9.74
CA GLY A 54 1.09 21.29 -9.78
C GLY A 54 0.31 20.71 -8.60
N ASP A 55 0.08 21.47 -7.52
CA ASP A 55 -0.66 21.06 -6.31
C ASP A 55 -0.26 19.67 -5.76
N PHE A 56 1.05 19.42 -5.68
CA PHE A 56 1.56 18.10 -5.28
C PHE A 56 1.24 17.74 -3.83
N ARG A 57 0.96 18.72 -2.96
CA ARG A 57 0.55 18.44 -1.57
C ARG A 57 -0.82 17.78 -1.49
N SER A 58 -1.80 18.34 -2.19
CA SER A 58 -3.15 17.78 -2.29
C SER A 58 -3.14 16.42 -2.98
N LYS A 59 -2.40 16.31 -4.09
CA LYS A 59 -2.24 15.04 -4.81
C LYS A 59 -1.64 13.95 -3.92
N HIS A 60 -0.55 14.26 -3.20
CA HIS A 60 0.08 13.31 -2.29
C HIS A 60 -0.86 12.88 -1.17
N PHE A 61 -1.62 13.81 -0.57
CA PHE A 61 -2.61 13.49 0.46
C PHE A 61 -3.69 12.53 -0.08
N LYS A 62 -4.32 12.86 -1.22
CA LYS A 62 -5.39 12.04 -1.82
C LYS A 62 -4.92 10.65 -2.18
N ILE A 63 -3.76 10.55 -2.85
CA ILE A 63 -3.19 9.27 -3.27
C ILE A 63 -2.71 8.45 -2.06
N GLY A 64 -2.14 9.10 -1.04
CA GLY A 64 -1.79 8.44 0.22
C GLY A 64 -3.01 7.90 0.97
N SER A 65 -4.13 8.65 1.00
CA SER A 65 -5.39 8.17 1.57
C SER A 65 -5.96 6.98 0.80
N LEU A 66 -5.91 7.00 -0.54
CA LEU A 66 -6.33 5.88 -1.37
C LEU A 66 -5.46 4.63 -1.11
N LEU A 67 -4.14 4.82 -1.00
CA LEU A 67 -3.21 3.75 -0.66
C LEU A 67 -3.53 3.14 0.71
N LEU A 68 -3.77 3.96 1.74
CA LEU A 68 -4.14 3.48 3.08
C LEU A 68 -5.38 2.58 3.02
N VAL A 69 -6.46 3.07 2.40
CA VAL A 69 -7.71 2.31 2.28
C VAL A 69 -7.48 1.01 1.50
N GLY A 70 -6.79 1.09 0.36
CA GLY A 70 -6.53 -0.06 -0.50
C GLY A 70 -5.66 -1.14 0.16
N ILE A 71 -4.64 -0.76 0.93
CA ILE A 71 -3.83 -1.70 1.71
C ILE A 71 -4.66 -2.39 2.80
N VAL A 72 -5.46 -1.62 3.55
CA VAL A 72 -6.29 -2.19 4.63
C VAL A 72 -7.32 -3.18 4.08
N PHE A 73 -8.12 -2.76 3.10
CA PHE A 73 -9.13 -3.65 2.51
C PHE A 73 -8.52 -4.77 1.67
N GLY A 74 -7.36 -4.54 1.06
CA GLY A 74 -6.62 -5.59 0.38
C GLY A 74 -6.15 -6.68 1.34
N ALA A 75 -5.59 -6.31 2.49
CA ALA A 75 -5.17 -7.27 3.52
C ALA A 75 -6.36 -8.05 4.09
N ILE A 76 -7.45 -7.35 4.44
CA ILE A 76 -8.69 -7.98 4.92
C ILE A 76 -9.22 -8.95 3.85
N GLY A 77 -9.37 -8.50 2.60
CA GLY A 77 -9.88 -9.31 1.51
C GLY A 77 -9.02 -10.54 1.22
N GLY A 78 -7.69 -10.42 1.22
CA GLY A 78 -6.78 -11.55 1.03
C GLY A 78 -6.91 -12.61 2.14
N MET A 79 -7.01 -12.18 3.39
CA MET A 79 -7.30 -13.08 4.52
C MET A 79 -8.68 -13.72 4.40
N SER A 80 -9.71 -12.94 4.06
CA SER A 80 -11.08 -13.45 3.87
C SER A 80 -11.14 -14.53 2.80
N VAL A 81 -10.53 -14.31 1.63
CA VAL A 81 -10.48 -15.31 0.55
C VAL A 81 -9.73 -16.56 1.00
N THR A 82 -8.60 -16.40 1.69
CA THR A 82 -7.84 -17.54 2.23
C THR A 82 -8.70 -18.38 3.17
N TYR A 83 -9.42 -17.73 4.09
CA TYR A 83 -10.29 -18.40 5.05
C TYR A 83 -11.48 -19.09 4.38
N ILE A 84 -12.14 -18.43 3.42
CA ILE A 84 -13.25 -19.00 2.64
C ILE A 84 -12.81 -20.27 1.91
N ASN A 85 -11.63 -20.26 1.29
CA ASN A 85 -11.15 -21.37 0.47
C ASN A 85 -10.57 -22.53 1.30
N ASN A 86 -10.09 -22.28 2.52
CA ASN A 86 -9.32 -23.28 3.29
C ASN A 86 -9.86 -23.56 4.70
N GLY A 87 -10.86 -22.81 5.18
CA GLY A 87 -11.37 -22.88 6.55
C GLY A 87 -10.40 -22.38 7.64
N LYS A 88 -9.23 -21.86 7.24
CA LYS A 88 -8.19 -21.33 8.14
C LYS A 88 -7.31 -20.31 7.42
N LEU A 89 -6.55 -19.54 8.20
CA LEU A 89 -5.47 -18.71 7.69
C LEU A 89 -4.13 -19.46 7.78
N PHE A 90 -3.27 -19.25 6.79
CA PHE A 90 -1.89 -19.72 6.83
C PHE A 90 -0.98 -18.61 7.37
N VAL A 91 -0.45 -18.82 8.57
CA VAL A 91 0.47 -17.86 9.20
C VAL A 91 1.88 -18.08 8.63
N GLY A 92 2.21 -17.33 7.58
CA GLY A 92 3.52 -17.35 6.94
C GLY A 92 4.14 -15.95 6.82
N PRO A 93 5.38 -15.86 6.32
CA PRO A 93 6.09 -14.59 6.18
C PRO A 93 5.32 -13.53 5.39
N HIS A 94 4.61 -13.93 4.33
CA HIS A 94 3.78 -13.01 3.53
C HIS A 94 2.66 -12.38 4.39
N LEU A 95 1.86 -13.19 5.09
CA LEU A 95 0.79 -12.66 5.94
C LEU A 95 1.33 -11.73 7.03
N LEU A 96 2.37 -12.14 7.76
CA LEU A 96 2.91 -11.35 8.87
C LEU A 96 3.53 -10.03 8.39
N ALA A 97 4.29 -10.06 7.29
CA ALA A 97 4.87 -8.86 6.70
C ALA A 97 3.79 -7.94 6.11
N GLY A 98 2.75 -8.49 5.48
CA GLY A 98 1.61 -7.72 4.98
C GLY A 98 0.84 -7.01 6.10
N LEU A 99 0.57 -7.68 7.22
CA LEU A 99 -0.06 -7.07 8.40
C LEU A 99 0.83 -5.99 9.04
N GLY A 100 2.14 -6.26 9.15
CA GLY A 100 3.11 -5.27 9.61
C GLY A 100 3.12 -4.02 8.71
N MET A 101 3.16 -4.23 7.39
CA MET A 101 3.10 -3.16 6.39
C MET A 101 1.80 -2.35 6.50
N MET A 102 0.64 -3.01 6.67
CA MET A 102 -0.63 -2.33 6.92
C MET A 102 -0.56 -1.41 8.14
N GLY A 103 0.03 -1.89 9.25
CA GLY A 103 0.26 -1.07 10.44
C GLY A 103 1.20 0.12 10.18
N LEU A 104 2.30 -0.10 9.45
CA LEU A 104 3.25 0.96 9.09
C LEU A 104 2.60 2.04 8.21
N VAL A 105 1.76 1.67 7.25
CA VAL A 105 1.03 2.62 6.39
C VAL A 105 0.06 3.45 7.23
N ALA A 106 -0.71 2.81 8.12
CA ALA A 106 -1.64 3.50 9.01
C ALA A 106 -0.91 4.46 9.97
N LEU A 107 0.19 4.03 10.57
CA LEU A 107 1.04 4.86 11.41
C LEU A 107 1.62 6.04 10.63
N SER A 108 2.10 5.80 9.42
CA SER A 108 2.68 6.85 8.58
C SER A 108 1.64 7.90 8.18
N ALA A 109 0.42 7.47 7.83
CA ALA A 109 -0.69 8.36 7.50
C ALA A 109 -1.14 9.21 8.70
N SER A 110 -1.14 8.64 9.91
CA SER A 110 -1.55 9.36 11.13
C SER A 110 -0.60 10.49 11.53
N LEU A 111 0.62 10.53 10.99
CA LEU A 111 1.57 11.63 11.19
C LEU A 111 1.20 12.91 10.40
N ALA A 112 0.27 12.84 9.44
CA ALA A 112 -0.10 13.98 8.60
C ALA A 112 -0.45 15.27 9.37
N PRO A 113 -1.27 15.25 10.45
CA PRO A 113 -1.59 16.46 11.21
C PRO A 113 -0.37 17.07 11.92
N LEU A 114 0.59 16.24 12.36
CA LEU A 114 1.84 16.73 12.98
C LEU A 114 2.74 17.39 11.94
N MET A 115 2.84 16.80 10.74
CA MET A 115 3.59 17.36 9.62
C MET A 115 3.00 18.69 9.12
N GLN A 116 1.67 18.80 9.10
CA GLN A 116 0.96 20.05 8.77
C GLN A 116 1.26 21.14 9.80
N ARG A 117 1.38 20.78 11.08
CA ARG A 117 1.79 21.67 12.18
C ARG A 117 3.28 21.99 12.24
N GLY A 118 4.03 21.75 11.16
CA GLY A 118 5.43 22.16 11.12
C GLY A 118 6.44 21.16 11.70
N LYS A 119 6.01 20.06 12.36
CA LYS A 119 6.90 19.18 13.11
C LYS A 119 7.81 18.36 12.18
N ASP A 120 9.11 18.65 12.17
CA ASP A 120 10.07 17.96 11.29
C ASP A 120 10.31 16.50 11.69
N TRP A 121 10.31 16.16 12.99
CA TRP A 121 10.46 14.77 13.42
C TRP A 121 9.38 13.87 12.80
N ALA A 122 8.13 14.36 12.74
CA ALA A 122 7.02 13.61 12.13
C ALA A 122 7.22 13.43 10.63
N ARG A 123 7.84 14.40 9.94
CA ARG A 123 8.17 14.28 8.51
C ARG A 123 9.24 13.24 8.27
N TYR A 124 10.31 13.26 9.05
CA TYR A 124 11.37 12.27 8.93
C TYR A 124 10.86 10.87 9.27
N SER A 125 10.06 10.72 10.33
CA SER A 125 9.37 9.46 10.63
C SER A 125 8.48 8.99 9.48
N HIS A 126 7.63 9.85 8.92
CA HIS A 126 6.78 9.51 7.78
C HIS A 126 7.61 9.04 6.58
N ILE A 127 8.71 9.73 6.25
CA ILE A 127 9.59 9.34 5.14
C ILE A 127 10.24 7.98 5.41
N SER A 128 10.82 7.77 6.60
CA SER A 128 11.48 6.51 6.96
C SER A 128 10.51 5.33 6.95
N LEU A 129 9.31 5.52 7.52
CA LEU A 129 8.25 4.51 7.50
C LEU A 129 7.87 4.14 6.06
N ASN A 130 7.71 5.13 5.17
CA ASN A 130 7.33 4.86 3.78
C ASN A 130 8.45 4.22 2.95
N ILE A 131 9.73 4.48 3.25
CA ILE A 131 10.84 3.75 2.64
C ILE A 131 10.73 2.26 3.01
N ALA A 132 10.50 1.96 4.29
CA ALA A 132 10.29 0.59 4.74
C ALA A 132 9.05 -0.05 4.09
N VAL A 133 7.93 0.69 4.01
CA VAL A 133 6.72 0.23 3.33
C VAL A 133 6.99 -0.11 1.88
N VAL A 134 7.62 0.77 1.09
CA VAL A 134 7.88 0.51 -0.34
C VAL A 134 8.78 -0.73 -0.51
N GLY A 135 9.82 -0.86 0.31
CA GLY A 135 10.70 -2.04 0.30
C GLY A 135 9.95 -3.34 0.65
N LEU A 136 9.17 -3.33 1.73
CA LEU A 136 8.33 -4.46 2.12
C LEU A 136 7.30 -4.77 1.04
N PHE A 137 6.66 -3.76 0.44
CA PHE A 137 5.62 -3.97 -0.55
C PHE A 137 6.17 -4.58 -1.84
N ALA A 138 7.34 -4.15 -2.30
CA ALA A 138 8.02 -4.78 -3.42
C ALA A 138 8.32 -6.27 -3.13
N TRP A 139 8.80 -6.59 -1.92
CA TRP A 139 9.02 -7.98 -1.51
C TRP A 139 7.71 -8.79 -1.38
N GLN A 140 6.64 -8.16 -0.89
CA GLN A 140 5.31 -8.77 -0.84
C GLN A 140 4.79 -9.09 -2.24
N ALA A 141 5.01 -8.23 -3.23
CA ALA A 141 4.61 -8.50 -4.61
C ALA A 141 5.30 -9.76 -5.19
N VAL A 142 6.60 -9.93 -4.94
CA VAL A 142 7.34 -11.12 -5.38
C VAL A 142 6.90 -12.38 -4.62
N SER A 143 6.81 -12.32 -3.29
CA SER A 143 6.37 -13.47 -2.50
C SER A 143 4.92 -13.88 -2.80
N GLY A 144 4.05 -12.91 -3.12
CA GLY A 144 2.66 -13.15 -3.53
C GLY A 144 2.55 -13.92 -4.85
N ILE A 145 3.44 -13.66 -5.82
CA ILE A 145 3.51 -14.47 -7.05
C ILE A 145 3.83 -15.93 -6.72
N GLY A 146 4.81 -16.18 -5.84
CA GLY A 146 5.16 -17.55 -5.44
C GLY A 146 4.01 -18.29 -4.75
N ILE A 147 3.16 -17.57 -3.99
CA ILE A 147 1.94 -18.16 -3.42
C ILE A 147 0.92 -18.47 -4.52
N LEU A 148 0.69 -17.54 -5.44
CA LEU A 148 -0.24 -17.73 -6.55
C LEU A 148 0.17 -18.92 -7.43
N GLN A 149 1.46 -19.08 -7.73
CA GLN A 149 1.99 -20.24 -8.47
C GLN A 149 1.66 -21.56 -7.76
N ARG A 150 1.89 -21.65 -6.44
CA ARG A 150 1.54 -22.85 -5.67
C ARG A 150 0.04 -23.13 -5.68
N ILE A 151 -0.80 -22.10 -5.68
CA ILE A 151 -2.26 -22.29 -5.81
C ILE A 151 -2.57 -22.90 -7.18
N LEU A 152 -1.97 -22.37 -8.25
CA LEU A 152 -2.19 -22.84 -9.63
C LEU A 152 -1.64 -24.25 -9.89
N GLU A 153 -0.55 -24.64 -9.25
CA GLU A 153 0.01 -25.99 -9.35
C GLU A 153 -0.88 -27.05 -8.68
N ASN A 154 -1.72 -26.64 -7.73
CA ASN A 154 -2.64 -27.50 -7.00
C ASN A 154 -4.10 -27.37 -7.48
N PHE A 155 -4.30 -26.73 -8.64
CA PHE A 155 -5.60 -26.56 -9.30
C PHE A 155 -5.98 -27.75 -10.17
#